data_AF-A0A9W9NGC4-F1
#
_entry.id   AF-A0A9W9NGC4-F1
#
_cell.length_a   1.000
_cell.length_b   1.000
_cell.length_c   1.000
_cell.angle_alpha   90.00
_cell.angle_beta   90.00
_cell.angle_gamma   90.00
#
_symmetry.space_group_name_H-M   'P 1'
#
loop_
_entity.id
_entity.type
_entity.pdbx_description
1 polymer ?
#
loop_
_entity_poly.entity_id
_entity_poly.type
_entity_poly.pdbx_seq_one_letter_code
_entity_poly.pdbx_strand_id
1 'polypeptide(L)'
;MYANKPVPEEGSSPVKFLKAKPKSINSAVPAELANMALDVAIAQKNLSLVLAIIDNTFCAPAFHRAKVFKKASVPLIGLAVAPAACYALATWAATFQNTMDPSTATGIAFAASLAYVGGTSSLGIMAITTANDQMERVVWLSGIPLRQRWLREEERAAMDRVAVAWGFKDPYMRGEKKLVKSGRVFASSLACAAWFWIRQS
;
A
#
# COMPACT_ATOMS: atom_id res chain seq x y z
N MET A 1 -6.24 3.96 19.71
CA MET A 1 -5.89 4.45 21.06
C MET A 1 -4.63 5.33 21.09
N TYR A 2 -3.52 4.96 20.42
CA TYR A 2 -2.29 5.78 20.39
C TYR A 2 -2.43 7.18 19.75
N ALA A 3 -3.39 7.35 18.84
CA ALA A 3 -3.59 8.60 18.08
C ALA A 3 -4.10 9.81 18.88
N ASN A 4 -4.75 9.56 20.02
CA ASN A 4 -5.39 10.61 20.83
C ASN A 4 -4.65 10.90 22.14
N LYS A 5 -3.55 10.18 22.42
CA LYS A 5 -2.77 10.41 23.64
C LYS A 5 -1.91 11.67 23.47
N PRO A 6 -2.03 12.68 24.34
CA PRO A 6 -1.12 13.83 24.32
C PRO A 6 0.29 13.39 24.74
N VAL A 7 1.30 13.91 24.05
CA VAL A 7 2.72 13.66 24.37
C VAL A 7 3.22 14.83 25.22
N PRO A 8 3.84 14.59 26.38
CA PRO A 8 4.41 15.67 27.19
C PRO A 8 5.63 16.31 26.48
N GLU A 9 5.75 17.64 26.52
CA GLU A 9 6.95 18.35 26.03
C GLU A 9 8.10 18.20 27.04
N GLU A 10 9.22 17.64 26.60
CA GLU A 10 10.44 17.53 27.41
C GLU A 10 11.00 18.93 27.73
N GLY A 11 11.20 19.24 29.02
CA GLY A 11 11.83 20.48 29.48
C GLY A 11 10.90 21.64 29.82
N SER A 12 9.57 21.46 29.90
CA SER A 12 8.63 22.50 30.33
C SER A 12 8.17 22.33 31.79
N SER A 13 8.34 23.39 32.60
CA SER A 13 7.71 23.55 33.90
C SER A 13 6.78 24.76 33.83
N PRO A 14 5.43 24.62 33.88
CA PRO A 14 4.62 23.42 34.09
C PRO A 14 4.51 22.49 32.87
N VAL A 15 4.15 21.21 33.10
CA VAL A 15 4.02 20.16 32.06
C VAL A 15 3.04 20.58 30.97
N LYS A 16 3.57 21.01 29.82
CA LYS A 16 2.77 21.27 28.63
C LYS A 16 2.58 19.99 27.85
N PHE A 17 1.33 19.67 27.58
CA PHE A 17 0.94 18.53 26.76
C PHE A 17 0.78 18.99 25.31
N LEU A 18 1.51 18.35 24.39
CA LEU A 18 1.30 18.57 22.97
C LEU A 18 -0.08 18.07 22.58
N LYS A 19 -0.79 18.88 21.77
CA LYS A 19 -2.05 18.47 21.15
C LYS A 19 -1.82 17.19 20.36
N ALA A 20 -2.56 16.14 20.70
CA ALA A 20 -2.49 14.86 20.01
C ALA A 20 -2.70 15.08 18.50
N LYS A 21 -1.78 14.55 17.69
CA LYS A 21 -1.83 14.64 16.21
C LYS A 21 -2.27 13.27 15.66
N PRO A 22 -3.59 13.00 15.59
CA PRO A 22 -4.10 11.70 15.15
C PRO A 22 -3.84 11.41 13.67
N LYS A 23 -3.37 12.41 12.90
CA LYS A 23 -3.00 12.30 11.48
C LYS A 23 -1.48 12.28 11.24
N SER A 24 -0.67 12.12 12.30
CA SER A 24 0.79 12.06 12.21
C SER A 24 1.27 10.65 11.84
N ILE A 25 2.38 10.56 11.10
CA ILE A 25 2.98 9.28 10.66
C ILE A 25 3.44 8.45 11.86
N ASN A 26 3.95 9.10 12.90
CA ASN A 26 4.47 8.44 14.12
C ASN A 26 3.37 7.77 14.95
N SER A 27 2.11 8.13 14.73
CA SER A 27 0.96 7.50 15.36
C SER A 27 0.42 6.29 14.58
N ALA A 28 1.00 5.97 13.41
CA ALA A 28 0.53 4.86 12.59
C ALA A 28 0.92 3.52 13.23
N VAL A 29 -0.05 2.61 13.32
CA VAL A 29 0.21 1.23 13.74
C VAL A 29 0.94 0.52 12.59
N PRO A 30 2.06 -0.18 12.84
CA PRO A 30 2.74 -0.96 11.80
C PRO A 30 1.90 -2.16 11.38
N ALA A 31 1.93 -2.48 10.08
CA ALA A 31 1.11 -3.54 9.48
C ALA A 31 1.38 -4.93 10.08
N GLU A 32 2.63 -5.23 10.46
CA GLU A 32 3.00 -6.52 11.08
C GLU A 32 2.30 -6.73 12.43
N LEU A 33 2.29 -5.72 13.30
CA LEU A 33 1.57 -5.80 14.58
C LEU A 33 0.06 -5.94 14.37
N ALA A 34 -0.50 -5.23 13.39
CA ALA A 34 -1.91 -5.34 13.05
C ALA A 34 -2.27 -6.75 12.54
N ASN A 35 -1.42 -7.36 11.70
CA ASN A 35 -1.62 -8.72 11.20
C ASN A 35 -1.57 -9.76 12.33
N MET A 36 -0.62 -9.67 13.25
CA MET A 36 -0.57 -10.58 14.41
C MET A 36 -1.81 -10.44 15.29
N ALA A 37 -2.29 -9.21 15.51
CA ALA A 37 -3.52 -8.98 16.26
C ALA A 37 -4.74 -9.57 15.55
N LEU A 38 -4.79 -9.49 14.22
CA LEU A 38 -5.83 -10.13 13.41
C LEU A 38 -5.78 -11.66 13.53
N ASP A 39 -4.60 -12.28 13.48
CA ASP A 39 -4.46 -13.73 13.58
C ASP A 39 -4.96 -14.25 14.94
N VAL A 40 -4.66 -13.54 16.03
CA VAL A 40 -5.18 -13.86 17.37
C VAL A 40 -6.70 -13.70 17.43
N ALA A 41 -7.24 -12.63 16.84
CA ALA A 41 -8.68 -12.37 16.81
C ALA A 41 -9.44 -13.42 15.97
N ILE A 42 -8.85 -13.87 14.86
CA ILE A 42 -9.36 -14.94 14.01
C ILE A 42 -9.36 -16.27 14.78
N ALA A 43 -8.29 -16.58 15.53
CA ALA A 43 -8.22 -17.76 16.38
C ALA A 43 -9.34 -17.78 17.45
N GLN A 44 -9.66 -16.60 18.02
CA GLN A 44 -10.78 -16.42 18.95
C GLN A 44 -12.16 -16.43 18.29
N LYS A 45 -12.24 -16.44 16.95
CA LYS A 45 -13.47 -16.40 16.14
C LYS A 45 -14.43 -15.26 16.50
N ASN A 46 -13.91 -14.13 16.98
CA ASN A 46 -14.73 -12.97 17.30
C ASN A 46 -14.74 -11.97 16.13
N LEU A 47 -15.82 -11.98 15.36
CA LEU A 47 -15.96 -11.12 14.18
C LEU A 47 -15.98 -9.63 14.52
N SER A 48 -16.64 -9.25 15.62
CA SER A 48 -16.74 -7.84 16.03
C SER A 48 -15.37 -7.26 16.37
N LEU A 49 -14.53 -8.05 17.03
CA LEU A 49 -13.16 -7.67 17.39
C LEU A 49 -12.29 -7.49 16.13
N VAL A 50 -12.38 -8.41 15.18
CA VAL A 50 -11.66 -8.33 13.90
C VAL A 50 -11.99 -7.05 13.14
N LEU A 51 -13.27 -6.72 12.98
CA LEU A 51 -13.68 -5.50 12.27
C LEU A 51 -13.18 -4.24 12.99
N ALA A 52 -13.29 -4.21 14.33
CA ALA A 52 -12.79 -3.08 15.12
C ALA A 52 -11.27 -2.90 14.99
N ILE A 53 -10.49 -3.99 14.87
CA ILE A 53 -9.04 -3.89 14.62
C ILE A 53 -8.79 -3.27 13.24
N ILE A 54 -9.49 -3.74 12.20
CA ILE A 54 -9.27 -3.27 10.82
C ILE A 54 -9.56 -1.77 10.71
N ASP A 55 -10.68 -1.31 11.27
CA ASP A 55 -11.08 0.09 11.23
C ASP A 55 -10.12 1.01 11.99
N ASN A 56 -9.55 0.54 13.10
CA ASN A 56 -8.62 1.33 13.90
C ASN A 56 -7.16 1.30 13.41
N THR A 57 -6.79 0.34 12.56
CA THR A 57 -5.41 0.15 12.11
C THR A 57 -5.23 0.55 10.64
N PHE A 58 -5.89 -0.14 9.71
CA PHE A 58 -5.71 0.04 8.28
C PHE A 58 -6.51 1.23 7.73
N CYS A 59 -7.77 1.41 8.18
CA CYS A 59 -8.62 2.54 7.77
C CYS A 59 -8.16 3.89 8.37
N ALA A 60 -7.18 3.89 9.27
CA ALA A 60 -6.71 5.11 9.93
C ALA A 60 -5.99 6.06 8.94
N PRO A 61 -6.29 7.38 8.96
CA PRO A 61 -5.65 8.34 8.07
C PRO A 61 -4.14 8.50 8.32
N ALA A 62 -3.67 8.16 9.53
CA ALA A 62 -2.25 8.08 9.86
C ALA A 62 -1.54 6.96 9.08
N PHE A 63 -2.17 5.79 8.95
CA PHE A 63 -1.62 4.64 8.24
C PHE A 63 -1.46 4.93 6.75
N HIS A 64 -2.46 5.56 6.14
CA HIS A 64 -2.43 6.00 4.76
C HIS A 64 -1.25 6.94 4.45
N ARG A 65 -1.00 7.91 5.34
CA ARG A 65 0.13 8.84 5.20
C ARG A 65 1.47 8.14 5.42
N ALA A 66 1.55 7.25 6.40
CA ALA A 66 2.74 6.43 6.64
C ALA A 66 3.05 5.51 5.45
N LYS A 67 2.02 4.92 4.82
CA LYS A 67 2.15 4.11 3.60
C LYS A 67 2.68 4.93 2.44
N VAL A 68 2.11 6.11 2.20
CA VAL A 68 2.63 7.04 1.18
C VAL A 68 4.09 7.38 1.45
N PHE A 69 4.43 7.73 2.69
CA PHE A 69 5.81 8.10 3.01
C PHE A 69 6.78 6.93 2.85
N LYS A 70 6.47 5.75 3.38
CA LYS A 70 7.36 4.57 3.32
C LYS A 70 7.48 3.97 1.92
N LYS A 71 6.39 3.94 1.15
CA LYS A 71 6.37 3.28 -0.17
C LYS A 71 6.65 4.24 -1.32
N ALA A 72 6.35 5.53 -1.18
CA ALA A 72 6.66 6.53 -2.21
C ALA A 72 8.03 7.21 -2.01
N SER A 73 8.64 7.16 -0.82
CA SER A 73 9.99 7.71 -0.62
C SER A 73 11.04 6.98 -1.47
N VAL A 74 10.97 5.65 -1.55
CA VAL A 74 11.91 4.83 -2.32
C VAL A 74 11.96 5.24 -3.81
N PRO A 75 10.84 5.30 -4.56
CA PRO A 75 10.88 5.73 -5.96
C PRO A 75 11.19 7.22 -6.12
N LEU A 76 10.82 8.09 -5.16
CA LEU A 76 11.16 9.52 -5.23
C LEU A 76 12.67 9.78 -5.09
N ILE A 77 13.33 9.06 -4.18
CA ILE A 77 14.79 9.14 -4.03
C ILE A 77 15.47 8.61 -5.30
N GLY A 78 14.97 7.51 -5.87
CA GLY A 78 15.46 6.97 -7.13
C GLY A 78 15.36 7.96 -8.30
N LEU A 79 14.23 8.66 -8.43
CA LEU A 79 14.03 9.68 -9.46
C LEU A 79 14.91 10.92 -9.26
N ALA A 80 15.19 11.31 -8.03
CA ALA A 80 16.05 12.47 -7.76
C ALA A 80 17.52 12.21 -8.12
N VAL A 81 18.01 10.98 -7.91
CA VAL A 81 19.40 10.60 -8.20
C VAL A 81 19.61 10.16 -9.66
N ALA A 82 18.54 9.74 -10.35
CA ALA A 82 18.61 9.19 -11.70
C ALA A 82 19.34 10.10 -12.72
N PRO A 83 19.08 11.42 -12.82
CA PRO A 83 19.78 12.27 -13.80
C PRO A 83 21.28 12.40 -13.53
N ALA A 84 21.68 12.51 -12.26
CA ALA A 84 23.09 12.60 -11.89
C ALA A 84 23.85 11.29 -12.18
N ALA A 85 23.21 10.15 -11.90
CA ALA A 85 23.76 8.84 -12.22
C ALA A 85 23.86 8.60 -13.74
N CYS A 86 22.84 8.99 -14.51
CA CYS A 86 22.86 8.88 -15.97
C CYS A 86 23.97 9.75 -16.57
N TYR A 87 24.21 10.94 -16.03
CA TYR A 87 25.29 11.81 -16.50
C TYR A 87 26.66 11.19 -16.25
N ALA A 88 26.91 10.67 -15.04
CA ALA A 88 28.17 10.00 -14.71
C ALA A 88 28.42 8.76 -15.60
N LEU A 89 27.40 7.94 -15.83
CA LEU A 89 27.47 6.78 -16.73
C LEU A 89 27.73 7.20 -18.17
N ALA A 90 27.11 8.28 -18.64
CA ALA A 90 27.32 8.81 -19.98
C ALA A 90 28.75 9.34 -20.17
N THR A 91 29.32 10.02 -19.18
CA THR A 91 30.72 10.49 -19.22
C THR A 91 31.70 9.33 -19.28
N TRP A 92 31.46 8.26 -18.52
CA TRP A 92 32.26 7.05 -18.60
C TRP A 92 32.13 6.35 -19.96
N ALA A 93 30.90 6.17 -20.45
CA ALA A 93 30.64 5.52 -21.73
C ALA A 93 31.25 6.26 -22.92
N ALA A 94 31.26 7.61 -22.89
CA ALA A 94 31.86 8.42 -23.94
C ALA A 94 33.39 8.20 -24.10
N THR A 95 34.06 7.69 -23.07
CA THR A 95 35.51 7.40 -23.12
C THR A 95 35.85 6.23 -24.06
N PHE A 96 34.89 5.35 -24.36
CA PHE A 96 35.11 4.22 -25.27
C PHE A 96 34.99 4.59 -26.76
N GLN A 97 34.44 5.76 -27.08
CA GLN A 97 34.12 6.15 -28.45
C GLN A 97 35.10 7.21 -28.96
N ASN A 98 36.10 6.78 -29.73
CA ASN A 98 37.15 7.65 -30.29
C ASN A 98 36.79 8.31 -31.64
N THR A 99 35.61 8.02 -32.18
CA THR A 99 35.20 8.46 -33.53
C THR A 99 34.31 9.70 -33.54
N MET A 100 33.93 10.22 -32.36
CA MET A 100 32.96 11.29 -32.20
C MET A 100 33.44 12.29 -31.15
N ASP A 101 33.09 13.58 -31.31
CA ASP A 101 33.45 14.61 -30.33
C ASP A 101 32.84 14.28 -28.94
N PRO A 102 33.61 14.38 -27.84
CA PRO A 102 33.16 13.99 -26.51
C PRO A 102 31.89 14.68 -26.04
N SER A 103 31.63 15.92 -26.49
CA SER A 103 30.40 16.64 -26.12
C SER A 103 29.16 16.01 -26.74
N THR A 104 29.27 15.51 -27.98
CA THR A 104 28.13 14.94 -28.70
C THR A 104 27.91 13.49 -28.28
N ALA A 105 28.99 12.74 -28.04
CA ALA A 105 28.93 11.37 -27.53
C ALA A 105 28.28 11.29 -26.13
N THR A 106 28.68 12.18 -25.21
CA THR A 106 28.05 12.27 -23.88
C THR A 106 26.58 12.67 -23.96
N GLY A 107 26.23 13.63 -24.83
CA GLY A 107 24.84 14.05 -25.03
C GLY A 107 23.92 12.91 -25.50
N ILE A 108 24.36 12.13 -26.49
CA ILE A 108 23.59 10.99 -27.02
C ILE A 108 23.50 9.87 -25.98
N ALA A 109 24.60 9.52 -25.31
CA ALA A 109 24.61 8.50 -24.28
C ALA A 109 23.73 8.88 -23.06
N PHE A 110 23.75 10.16 -22.68
CA PHE A 110 22.88 10.69 -21.63
C PHE A 110 21.41 10.64 -22.00
N ALA A 111 21.07 11.06 -23.23
CA ALA A 111 19.69 10.99 -23.72
C ALA A 111 19.18 9.54 -23.81
N ALA A 112 20.01 8.61 -24.30
CA ALA A 112 19.66 7.19 -24.40
C ALA A 112 19.46 6.55 -23.02
N SER A 113 20.37 6.80 -22.08
CA SER A 113 20.27 6.27 -20.71
C SER A 113 19.05 6.84 -19.96
N LEU A 114 18.78 8.14 -20.05
CA LEU A 114 17.59 8.74 -19.48
C LEU A 114 16.29 8.20 -20.10
N ALA A 115 16.25 8.02 -21.42
CA ALA A 115 15.08 7.45 -22.09
C ALA A 115 14.82 6.00 -21.61
N TYR A 116 15.87 5.20 -21.45
CA TYR A 116 15.77 3.83 -20.93
C TYR A 116 15.29 3.80 -19.47
N VAL A 117 15.89 4.62 -18.60
CA VAL A 117 15.51 4.71 -17.18
C VAL A 117 14.09 5.27 -17.02
N GLY A 118 13.72 6.28 -17.80
CA GLY A 118 12.36 6.83 -17.83
C GLY A 118 11.33 5.80 -18.29
N GLY A 119 11.63 5.05 -19.36
CA GLY A 119 10.77 3.99 -19.87
C GLY A 119 10.58 2.85 -18.86
N THR A 120 11.66 2.30 -18.32
CA THR A 120 11.61 1.18 -17.37
C THR A 120 10.97 1.57 -16.03
N SER A 121 11.22 2.79 -15.53
CA SER A 121 10.58 3.27 -14.30
C SER A 121 9.06 3.46 -14.44
N SER A 122 8.59 3.93 -15.60
CA SER A 122 7.15 4.05 -15.87
C SER A 122 6.44 2.69 -15.84
N LEU A 123 7.06 1.67 -16.44
CA LEU A 123 6.56 0.28 -16.41
C LEU A 123 6.62 -0.30 -14.99
N GLY A 124 7.65 0.02 -14.21
CA GLY A 124 7.76 -0.39 -12.81
C GLY A 124 6.63 0.18 -11.94
N ILE A 125 6.28 1.46 -12.11
CA ILE A 125 5.15 2.08 -11.38
C ILE A 125 3.84 1.39 -11.76
N MET A 126 3.62 1.12 -13.05
CA MET A 126 2.46 0.37 -13.50
C MET A 126 2.43 -1.01 -12.84
N ALA A 127 3.52 -1.78 -12.91
CA ALA A 127 3.61 -3.11 -12.31
C ALA A 127 3.29 -3.09 -10.81
N ILE A 128 3.85 -2.17 -10.04
CA ILE A 128 3.60 -2.02 -8.60
C ILE A 128 2.14 -1.66 -8.32
N THR A 129 1.54 -0.79 -9.13
CA THR A 129 0.14 -0.38 -8.94
C THR A 129 -0.88 -1.39 -9.44
N THR A 130 -0.46 -2.35 -10.27
CA THR A 130 -1.30 -3.43 -10.81
C THR A 130 -1.09 -4.78 -10.14
N ALA A 131 -0.04 -4.96 -9.34
CA ALA A 131 0.21 -6.21 -8.61
C ALA A 131 -1.03 -6.59 -7.78
N ASN A 132 -1.37 -7.88 -7.80
CA ASN A 132 -2.63 -8.36 -7.24
C ASN A 132 -2.50 -9.74 -6.58
N ASP A 133 -1.56 -9.86 -5.66
CA ASP A 133 -1.18 -11.16 -5.08
C ASP A 133 -2.09 -11.58 -3.90
N GLN A 134 -2.92 -10.67 -3.39
CA GLN A 134 -3.76 -10.87 -2.20
C GLN A 134 -5.24 -11.19 -2.49
N MET A 135 -5.60 -11.52 -3.74
CA MET A 135 -7.00 -11.77 -4.11
C MET A 135 -7.32 -13.25 -4.25
N GLU A 136 -7.76 -13.88 -3.17
CA GLU A 136 -8.31 -15.24 -3.25
C GLU A 136 -9.83 -15.23 -3.41
N ARG A 137 -10.56 -14.46 -2.59
CA ARG A 137 -12.05 -14.43 -2.61
C ARG A 137 -12.62 -13.10 -3.06
N VAL A 138 -12.01 -11.97 -2.69
CA VAL A 138 -12.58 -10.63 -2.90
C VAL A 138 -11.82 -9.85 -3.97
N VAL A 139 -12.41 -9.78 -5.17
CA VAL A 139 -11.86 -8.98 -6.27
C VAL A 139 -12.22 -7.49 -6.18
N TRP A 140 -11.44 -6.62 -6.83
CA TRP A 140 -11.81 -5.21 -7.01
C TRP A 140 -13.03 -5.08 -7.91
N LEU A 141 -13.90 -4.12 -7.60
CA LEU A 141 -14.92 -3.71 -8.56
C LEU A 141 -14.23 -3.10 -9.79
N SER A 142 -14.76 -3.40 -10.98
CA SER A 142 -14.33 -2.74 -12.22
C SER A 142 -14.51 -1.22 -12.09
N GLY A 143 -13.58 -0.44 -12.66
CA GLY A 143 -13.65 1.03 -12.68
C GLY A 143 -13.05 1.78 -11.48
N ILE A 144 -12.57 1.09 -10.43
CA ILE A 144 -11.87 1.77 -9.32
C ILE A 144 -10.49 2.27 -9.79
N PRO A 145 -10.13 3.56 -9.57
CA PRO A 145 -8.84 4.10 -10.01
C PRO A 145 -7.66 3.47 -9.26
N LEU A 146 -6.54 3.27 -9.96
CA LEU A 146 -5.33 2.58 -9.45
C LEU A 146 -4.80 3.19 -8.14
N ARG A 147 -4.81 4.52 -8.02
CA ARG A 147 -4.37 5.20 -6.79
C ARG A 147 -5.18 4.75 -5.56
N GLN A 148 -6.50 4.62 -5.70
CA GLN A 148 -7.35 4.20 -4.59
C GLN A 148 -7.20 2.71 -4.28
N ARG A 149 -6.89 1.90 -5.30
CA ARG A 149 -6.57 0.48 -5.10
C ARG A 149 -5.31 0.31 -4.28
N TRP A 150 -4.22 0.95 -4.72
CA TRP A 150 -2.94 0.91 -4.02
C TRP A 150 -3.06 1.39 -2.58
N LEU A 151 -3.82 2.46 -2.32
CA LEU A 151 -3.99 2.99 -0.97
C LEU A 151 -4.71 2.00 -0.02
N ARG A 152 -5.73 1.31 -0.52
CA ARG A 152 -6.60 0.38 0.23
C ARG A 152 -6.22 -1.10 0.10
N GLU A 153 -5.07 -1.38 -0.50
CA GLU A 153 -4.61 -2.74 -0.76
C GLU A 153 -4.42 -3.57 0.52
N GLU A 154 -3.86 -2.96 1.57
CA GLU A 154 -3.62 -3.62 2.86
C GLU A 154 -4.95 -3.90 3.60
N GLU A 155 -5.88 -2.96 3.58
CA GLU A 155 -7.23 -3.13 4.14
C GLU A 155 -7.91 -4.36 3.50
N ARG A 156 -7.79 -4.48 2.17
CA ARG A 156 -8.43 -5.55 1.42
C ARG A 156 -7.76 -6.89 1.66
N ALA A 157 -6.43 -6.93 1.77
CA ALA A 157 -5.69 -8.14 2.14
C ALA A 157 -6.12 -8.66 3.52
N ALA A 158 -6.28 -7.78 4.50
CA ALA A 158 -6.80 -8.15 5.83
C ALA A 158 -8.24 -8.70 5.73
N MET A 159 -9.11 -8.02 4.98
CA MET A 159 -10.50 -8.46 4.80
C MET A 159 -10.61 -9.79 4.03
N ASP A 160 -9.73 -10.06 3.06
CA ASP A 160 -9.72 -11.32 2.33
C ASP A 160 -9.29 -12.49 3.22
N ARG A 161 -8.25 -12.29 4.07
CA ARG A 161 -7.84 -13.29 5.07
C ARG A 161 -8.97 -13.65 6.04
N VAL A 162 -9.70 -12.65 6.51
CA VAL A 162 -10.91 -12.84 7.33
C VAL A 162 -11.97 -13.61 6.54
N ALA A 163 -12.23 -13.23 5.29
CA ALA A 163 -13.21 -13.90 4.45
C ALA A 163 -12.85 -15.37 4.15
N VAL A 164 -11.56 -15.71 4.10
CA VAL A 164 -11.04 -17.08 3.97
C VAL A 164 -11.17 -17.85 5.28
N ALA A 165 -10.84 -17.24 6.42
CA ALA A 165 -10.93 -17.88 7.74
C ALA A 165 -12.37 -18.23 8.17
N TRP A 166 -13.36 -17.43 7.75
CA TRP A 166 -14.78 -17.71 7.97
C TRP A 166 -15.44 -18.52 6.83
N GLY A 167 -14.72 -18.73 5.73
CA GLY A 167 -15.18 -19.50 4.58
C GLY A 167 -14.80 -20.98 4.67
N PHE A 168 -15.06 -21.70 3.57
CA PHE A 168 -14.60 -23.07 3.43
C PHE A 168 -13.08 -23.11 3.29
N LYS A 169 -12.43 -23.96 4.12
CA LYS A 169 -10.97 -24.12 4.17
C LYS A 169 -10.43 -24.75 2.87
N ASP A 170 -11.22 -25.60 2.22
CA ASP A 170 -10.83 -26.34 1.03
C ASP A 170 -10.84 -25.46 -0.24
N PRO A 171 -9.73 -25.38 -1.00
CA PRO A 171 -9.63 -24.58 -2.22
C PRO A 171 -10.61 -25.00 -3.31
N TYR A 172 -10.87 -26.31 -3.43
CA TYR A 172 -11.69 -26.89 -4.49
C TYR A 172 -13.19 -26.62 -4.32
N MET A 173 -13.66 -26.38 -3.09
CA MET A 173 -15.05 -26.05 -2.80
C MET A 173 -15.37 -24.56 -3.04
N ARG A 174 -14.36 -23.72 -3.27
CA ARG A 174 -14.53 -22.27 -3.49
C ARG A 174 -15.07 -21.92 -4.89
N GLY A 175 -15.14 -22.88 -5.82
CA GLY A 175 -15.54 -22.69 -7.22
C GLY A 175 -16.81 -23.40 -7.70
N GLU A 176 -17.48 -24.23 -6.88
CA GLU A 176 -18.65 -25.00 -7.33
C GLU A 176 -19.89 -24.12 -7.56
N LYS A 177 -20.29 -24.02 -8.83
CA LYS A 177 -21.31 -23.08 -9.34
C LYS A 177 -22.70 -23.19 -8.71
N LYS A 178 -23.06 -24.29 -8.04
CA LYS A 178 -24.37 -24.46 -7.37
C LYS A 178 -24.47 -23.66 -6.06
N LEU A 179 -23.38 -23.52 -5.31
CA LEU A 179 -23.35 -22.70 -4.08
C LEU A 179 -23.06 -21.21 -4.37
N VAL A 180 -22.50 -20.90 -5.54
CA VAL A 180 -22.15 -19.54 -5.95
C VAL A 180 -23.38 -18.62 -6.07
N LYS A 181 -24.60 -19.12 -6.32
CA LYS A 181 -25.80 -18.26 -6.27
C LYS A 181 -26.23 -17.88 -4.85
N SER A 182 -25.90 -18.68 -3.83
CA SER A 182 -26.23 -18.40 -2.43
C SER A 182 -25.09 -17.67 -1.70
N GLY A 183 -23.83 -18.09 -1.93
CA GLY A 183 -22.64 -17.47 -1.34
C GLY A 183 -22.23 -16.13 -1.98
N ARG A 184 -22.54 -15.89 -3.26
CA ARG A 184 -22.34 -14.57 -3.89
C ARG A 184 -23.35 -13.56 -3.37
N VAL A 185 -24.55 -13.98 -2.98
CA VAL A 185 -25.52 -13.10 -2.29
C VAL A 185 -25.04 -12.82 -0.87
N PHE A 186 -24.58 -13.81 -0.10
CA PHE A 186 -24.14 -13.57 1.28
C PHE A 186 -22.83 -12.77 1.38
N ALA A 187 -21.80 -13.09 0.58
CA ALA A 187 -20.51 -12.40 0.64
C ALA A 187 -20.55 -11.03 -0.05
N SER A 188 -21.25 -10.90 -1.18
CA SER A 188 -21.47 -9.59 -1.80
C SER A 188 -22.39 -8.76 -0.93
N SER A 189 -23.43 -9.32 -0.30
CA SER A 189 -24.32 -8.51 0.54
C SER A 189 -23.70 -8.14 1.89
N LEU A 190 -22.87 -8.98 2.53
CA LEU A 190 -22.18 -8.58 3.77
C LEU A 190 -20.99 -7.67 3.51
N ALA A 191 -20.18 -7.94 2.47
CA ALA A 191 -19.07 -7.06 2.13
C ALA A 191 -19.60 -5.73 1.56
N CYS A 192 -20.64 -5.74 0.71
CA CYS A 192 -21.26 -4.51 0.20
C CYS A 192 -22.10 -3.82 1.27
N ALA A 193 -22.85 -4.52 2.13
CA ALA A 193 -23.55 -3.86 3.25
C ALA A 193 -22.57 -3.27 4.26
N ALA A 194 -21.50 -3.98 4.65
CA ALA A 194 -20.47 -3.40 5.51
C ALA A 194 -19.82 -2.17 4.86
N TRP A 195 -19.57 -2.19 3.54
CA TRP A 195 -18.98 -1.07 2.81
C TRP A 195 -19.95 0.09 2.55
N PHE A 196 -21.25 -0.19 2.39
CA PHE A 196 -22.30 0.81 2.23
C PHE A 196 -22.65 1.46 3.58
N TRP A 197 -22.57 0.71 4.68
CA TRP A 197 -22.79 1.19 6.04
C TRP A 197 -21.63 2.09 6.50
N ILE A 198 -20.38 1.73 6.20
CA ILE A 198 -19.17 2.55 6.46
C ILE A 198 -19.15 3.88 5.68
N ARG A 199 -20.00 4.04 4.64
CA ARG A 199 -20.12 5.28 3.85
C ARG A 199 -21.31 6.17 4.25
N GLN A 200 -22.17 5.73 5.16
CA GLN A 200 -23.32 6.50 5.65
C GLN A 200 -23.20 6.98 7.11
N SER A 201 -22.15 6.59 7.85
CA SER A 201 -21.80 7.14 9.18
C SER A 201 -20.54 7.99 9.14
#